data_AF-A0AAX2IEJ8-F1
#
_entry.id   AF-A0AAX2IEJ8-F1
#
_cell.length_a   1.000
_cell.length_b   1.000
_cell.length_c   1.000
_cell.angle_alpha   90.00
_cell.angle_beta   90.00
_cell.angle_gamma   90.00
#
_symmetry.space_group_name_H-M   'P 1'
#
loop_
_entity.id
_entity.type
_entity.pdbx_description
1 polymer ?
#
loop_
_entity_poly.entity_id
_entity_poly.type
_entity_poly.pdbx_seq_one_letter_code
_entity_poly.pdbx_strand_id
1 'polypeptide(L)'
;MKVSFICLILLLISCKDKRKEVLLADREAPLGWIYLKIYDDKSFEFISQGMMRDKDVYMGNYELKNDTLYFKYSDSIPKAGSKAIIQNGYVIYMNGTYSESVQIKLNKLQEY
;
A
#
# COMPACT_ATOMS: atom_id res chain seq x y z
N MET A 1 12.68 43.08 -20.54
CA MET A 1 11.96 41.78 -20.51
C MET A 1 11.93 41.29 -19.07
N LYS A 2 10.77 41.42 -18.39
CA LYS A 2 10.57 40.95 -17.01
C LYS A 2 10.29 39.44 -17.06
N VAL A 3 11.35 38.63 -17.18
CA VAL A 3 11.23 37.18 -17.02
C VAL A 3 10.89 36.94 -15.55
N SER A 4 9.65 36.52 -15.34
CA SER A 4 9.02 36.40 -14.04
C SER A 4 9.80 35.44 -13.13
N PHE A 5 10.32 35.93 -12.01
CA PHE A 5 10.91 35.14 -10.92
C PHE A 5 10.00 33.99 -10.44
N ILE A 6 8.70 34.05 -10.76
CA ILE A 6 7.68 33.05 -10.45
C ILE A 6 7.96 31.69 -11.14
N CYS A 7 8.54 31.68 -12.35
CA CYS A 7 8.85 30.42 -13.05
C CYS A 7 9.97 29.62 -12.36
N LEU A 8 10.89 30.30 -11.66
CA LEU A 8 12.00 29.65 -10.97
C LEU A 8 11.54 28.96 -9.66
N ILE A 9 10.54 29.53 -8.99
CA ILE A 9 9.95 28.97 -7.76
C ILE A 9 9.15 27.69 -8.08
N LEU A 10 8.47 27.64 -9.23
CA LEU A 10 7.69 26.47 -9.66
C LEU A 10 8.54 25.22 -9.94
N LEU A 11 9.82 25.38 -10.30
CA LEU A 11 10.74 24.25 -10.54
C LEU A 11 11.25 23.61 -9.24
N LEU A 12 11.30 24.35 -8.13
CA LEU A 12 11.79 23.86 -6.85
C LEU A 12 10.78 22.99 -6.09
N ILE A 13 9.49 23.09 -6.44
CA ILE A 13 8.40 22.32 -5.80
C ILE A 13 8.24 20.91 -6.37
N SER A 14 8.99 20.56 -7.43
CA SER A 14 8.90 19.24 -8.08
C SER A 14 9.91 18.21 -7.56
N CYS A 15 10.50 18.42 -6.37
CA CYS A 15 11.11 17.33 -5.61
C CYS A 15 9.98 16.49 -4.98
N LYS A 16 9.38 15.60 -5.76
CA LYS A 16 8.62 14.48 -5.19
C LYS A 16 9.66 13.50 -4.63
N ASP A 17 9.90 13.54 -3.33
CA ASP A 17 10.60 12.44 -2.67
C ASP A 17 9.94 11.13 -3.12
N LYS A 18 10.76 10.24 -3.69
CA LYS A 18 10.28 8.92 -4.08
C LYS A 18 10.02 8.15 -2.80
N ARG A 19 8.75 8.06 -2.38
CA ARG A 19 8.31 7.22 -1.28
C ARG A 19 8.89 5.81 -1.45
N LYS A 20 9.49 5.26 -0.40
CA LYS A 20 10.23 3.99 -0.45
C LYS A 20 9.36 2.88 0.08
N GLU A 21 9.35 1.74 -0.61
CA GLU A 21 8.66 0.56 -0.13
C GLU A 21 9.36 -0.01 1.11
N VAL A 22 8.59 -0.13 2.20
CA VAL A 22 9.02 -0.73 3.48
C VAL A 22 8.37 -2.08 3.72
N LEU A 23 7.24 -2.38 3.08
CA LEU A 23 6.72 -3.74 3.01
C LEU A 23 6.12 -4.00 1.63
N LEU A 24 6.47 -5.15 1.05
CA LEU A 24 5.87 -5.69 -0.16
C LEU A 24 5.35 -7.08 0.15
N ALA A 25 4.09 -7.32 -0.19
CA ALA A 25 3.51 -8.64 -0.11
C ALA A 25 2.59 -8.91 -1.30
N ASP A 26 2.55 -10.15 -1.76
CA ASP A 26 1.71 -10.55 -2.88
C ASP A 26 1.12 -11.95 -2.71
N ARG A 27 0.05 -12.19 -3.44
CA ARG A 27 -0.47 -13.52 -3.72
C ARG A 27 -0.71 -13.61 -5.21
N GLU A 28 0.11 -14.40 -5.89
CA GLU A 28 -0.14 -14.76 -7.28
C GLU A 28 -1.04 -16.01 -7.32
N ALA A 29 -2.13 -15.94 -8.10
CA ALA A 29 -2.97 -17.09 -8.38
C ALA A 29 -3.34 -17.12 -9.87
N PRO A 30 -3.71 -18.29 -10.44
CA PRO A 30 -3.99 -18.43 -11.87
C PRO A 30 -5.08 -17.48 -12.41
N LEU A 31 -5.98 -16.99 -11.55
CA LEU A 31 -7.16 -16.21 -11.94
C LEU A 31 -7.16 -14.78 -11.37
N GLY A 32 -6.11 -14.38 -10.66
CA GLY A 32 -6.00 -13.04 -10.11
C GLY A 32 -4.81 -12.88 -9.16
N TRP A 33 -4.44 -11.62 -8.96
CA TRP A 33 -3.29 -11.21 -8.17
C TRP A 33 -3.71 -10.18 -7.14
N ILE A 34 -3.08 -10.27 -5.98
CA ILE A 34 -3.21 -9.26 -4.95
C ILE A 34 -1.81 -8.78 -4.60
N TYR A 35 -1.66 -7.46 -4.53
CA TYR A 35 -0.43 -6.80 -4.11
C TYR A 35 -0.72 -5.85 -2.97
N LEU A 36 0.12 -5.88 -1.96
CA LEU A 36 0.17 -4.91 -0.88
C LEU A 36 1.54 -4.22 -0.93
N LYS A 37 1.51 -2.89 -1.06
CA LYS A 37 2.69 -2.04 -0.96
C LYS A 37 2.49 -1.08 0.21
N ILE A 38 3.45 -1.04 1.12
CA ILE A 38 3.49 -0.11 2.24
C ILE A 38 4.73 0.75 2.11
N TYR A 39 4.57 2.04 2.34
CA TYR A 39 5.62 3.04 2.16
C TYR A 39 6.10 3.63 3.50
N ASP A 40 7.28 4.24 3.46
CA ASP A 40 7.93 4.92 4.60
C ASP A 40 7.17 6.16 5.09
N ASP A 41 6.38 6.79 4.22
CA ASP A 41 5.53 7.95 4.52
C ASP A 41 4.20 7.61 5.22
N LYS A 42 4.03 6.36 5.65
CA LYS A 42 2.79 5.80 6.24
C LYS A 42 1.63 5.61 5.26
N SER A 43 1.84 5.79 3.95
CA SER A 43 0.85 5.44 2.93
C SER A 43 0.93 3.97 2.52
N PHE A 44 -0.12 3.47 1.88
CA PHE A 44 -0.14 2.13 1.30
C PHE A 44 -0.99 2.06 0.02
N GLU A 45 -0.77 0.99 -0.75
CA GLU A 45 -1.59 0.57 -1.88
C GLU A 45 -1.94 -0.91 -1.72
N PHE A 46 -3.24 -1.22 -1.73
CA PHE A 46 -3.76 -2.57 -1.91
C PHE A 46 -4.34 -2.68 -3.31
N ILE A 47 -3.80 -3.59 -4.11
CA ILE A 47 -4.15 -3.77 -5.51
C ILE A 47 -4.78 -5.14 -5.67
N SER A 48 -5.99 -5.18 -6.22
CA SER A 48 -6.69 -6.41 -6.57
C SER A 48 -6.92 -6.44 -8.08
N GLN A 49 -6.38 -7.45 -8.75
CA GLN A 49 -6.51 -7.58 -10.20
C GLN A 49 -6.97 -8.99 -10.55
N GLY A 50 -8.10 -9.12 -11.24
CA GLY A 50 -8.53 -10.39 -11.82
C GLY A 50 -7.98 -10.56 -13.24
N MET A 51 -7.89 -11.79 -13.73
CA MET A 51 -7.46 -12.05 -15.12
C MET A 51 -8.34 -11.37 -16.19
N MET A 52 -9.64 -11.25 -15.91
CA MET A 52 -10.66 -10.66 -16.81
C MET A 52 -11.24 -9.34 -16.29
N ARG A 53 -10.70 -8.77 -15.20
CA ARG A 53 -11.23 -7.56 -14.57
C ARG A 53 -10.17 -6.48 -14.50
N ASP A 54 -10.63 -5.24 -14.53
CA ASP A 54 -9.78 -4.08 -14.31
C ASP A 54 -9.14 -4.12 -12.92
N LYS A 55 -8.03 -3.40 -12.82
CA LYS A 55 -7.23 -3.30 -11.60
C LYS A 55 -7.92 -2.36 -10.61
N ASP A 56 -8.38 -2.89 -9.49
CA ASP A 56 -8.86 -2.08 -8.36
C ASP A 56 -7.66 -1.68 -7.49
N VAL A 57 -7.50 -0.38 -7.22
CA VAL A 57 -6.46 0.16 -6.34
C VAL A 57 -7.11 0.86 -5.17
N TYR A 58 -6.82 0.37 -3.98
CA TYR A 58 -7.29 0.90 -2.72
C TYR A 58 -6.11 1.55 -2.01
N MET A 59 -6.17 2.87 -1.83
CA MET A 59 -5.09 3.66 -1.24
C MET A 59 -5.52 4.20 0.12
N GLY A 60 -4.54 4.56 0.93
CA GLY A 60 -4.78 5.20 2.21
C GLY A 60 -3.54 5.31 3.06
N ASN A 61 -3.75 5.48 4.37
CA ASN A 61 -2.70 5.48 5.37
C ASN A 61 -2.82 4.25 6.28
N TYR A 62 -1.71 3.79 6.83
CA TYR A 62 -1.70 2.70 7.80
C TYR A 62 -1.21 3.14 9.17
N GLU A 63 -1.57 2.36 10.18
CA GLU A 63 -1.02 2.43 11.52
C GLU A 63 -0.58 1.01 11.91
N LEU A 64 0.69 0.86 12.29
CA LEU A 64 1.23 -0.41 12.81
C LEU A 64 1.23 -0.35 14.34
N LYS A 65 0.56 -1.31 14.97
CA LYS A 65 0.63 -1.53 16.43
C LYS A 65 1.05 -2.97 16.68
N ASN A 66 2.25 -3.14 17.24
CA ASN A 66 2.89 -4.46 17.37
C ASN A 66 3.01 -5.15 16.00
N ASP A 67 2.35 -6.28 15.82
CA ASP A 67 2.27 -7.05 14.59
C ASP A 67 1.05 -6.70 13.72
N THR A 68 0.18 -5.79 14.19
CA THR A 68 -1.12 -5.55 13.60
C THR A 68 -1.13 -4.26 12.79
N LEU A 69 -1.45 -4.37 11.51
CA LEU A 69 -1.69 -3.28 10.58
C LEU A 69 -3.17 -2.86 10.62
N TYR A 70 -3.41 -1.56 10.72
CA TYR A 70 -4.71 -0.93 10.61
C TYR A 70 -4.72 -0.01 9.39
N PHE A 71 -5.56 -0.32 8.41
CA PHE A 71 -5.65 0.41 7.14
C PHE A 71 -6.81 1.42 7.20
N LYS A 72 -6.49 2.69 6.93
CA LYS A 72 -7.45 3.78 6.75
C LYS A 72 -7.52 4.11 5.26
N TYR A 73 -8.47 3.50 4.57
CA TYR A 73 -8.70 3.72 3.14
C TYR A 73 -9.27 5.12 2.88
N SER A 74 -8.83 5.75 1.79
CA SER A 74 -9.31 7.08 1.39
C SER A 74 -10.71 7.04 0.78
N ASP A 75 -11.01 5.99 0.00
CA ASP A 75 -12.23 5.93 -0.83
C ASP A 75 -13.16 4.79 -0.41
N SER A 76 -12.75 3.54 -0.64
CA SER A 76 -13.54 2.35 -0.35
C SER A 76 -12.70 1.27 0.32
N ILE A 77 -13.37 0.39 1.07
CA ILE A 77 -12.74 -0.71 1.79
C ILE A 77 -12.85 -1.98 0.92
N PRO A 78 -11.74 -2.66 0.60
CA PRO A 78 -11.79 -3.91 -0.14
C PRO A 78 -12.47 -5.00 0.69
N LYS A 79 -12.98 -6.02 0.02
CA LYS A 79 -13.61 -7.18 0.66
C LYS A 79 -12.70 -7.94 1.63
N ALA A 80 -11.38 -7.80 1.49
CA ALA A 80 -10.38 -8.32 2.41
C ALA A 80 -10.43 -7.67 3.80
N GLY A 81 -11.01 -6.47 3.92
CA GLY A 81 -11.14 -5.74 5.18
C GLY A 81 -10.05 -4.67 5.38
N SER A 82 -10.00 -4.12 6.60
CA SER A 82 -9.15 -2.96 6.96
C SER A 82 -8.17 -3.23 8.10
N LYS A 83 -7.99 -4.49 8.47
CA LYS A 83 -7.09 -4.90 9.54
C LYS A 83 -6.33 -6.15 9.11
N ALA A 84 -5.05 -6.22 9.41
CA ALA A 84 -4.24 -7.41 9.13
C ALA A 84 -3.19 -7.65 10.22
N ILE A 85 -2.77 -8.90 10.39
CA ILE A 85 -1.66 -9.29 11.27
C ILE A 85 -0.48 -9.74 10.40
N ILE A 86 0.71 -9.27 10.73
CA ILE A 86 1.97 -9.75 10.18
C ILE A 86 2.41 -10.97 10.98
N GLN A 87 2.31 -12.15 10.40
CA GLN A 87 2.68 -13.40 11.09
C GLN A 87 3.26 -14.41 10.09
N ASN A 88 4.31 -15.13 10.51
CA ASN A 88 4.89 -16.26 9.77
C ASN A 88 5.27 -15.94 8.31
N GLY A 89 5.69 -14.70 8.01
CA GLY A 89 6.04 -14.28 6.65
C GLY A 89 4.83 -13.91 5.78
N TYR A 90 3.66 -13.70 6.37
CA TYR A 90 2.44 -13.29 5.67
C TYR A 90 1.83 -12.05 6.31
N VAL A 91 1.09 -11.29 5.51
CA VAL A 91 0.09 -10.32 5.98
C VAL A 91 -1.26 -10.99 5.86
N ILE A 92 -1.89 -11.28 7.00
CA ILE A 92 -3.14 -12.02 7.11
C ILE A 92 -4.26 -11.02 7.43
N TYR A 93 -5.14 -10.77 6.46
CA TYR A 93 -6.27 -9.88 6.64
C TYR A 93 -7.33 -10.50 7.56
N MET A 94 -7.95 -9.64 8.37
CA MET A 94 -8.96 -10.01 9.34
C MET A 94 -10.20 -9.13 9.16
N ASN A 95 -11.35 -9.66 9.58
CA ASN A 95 -12.65 -8.97 9.56
C ASN A 95 -13.10 -8.51 8.17
N GLY A 96 -12.53 -9.10 7.11
CA GLY A 96 -13.07 -9.02 5.75
C GLY A 96 -14.25 -9.97 5.56
N THR A 97 -14.89 -9.85 4.41
CA THR A 97 -15.96 -10.78 3.98
C THR A 97 -15.45 -12.17 3.60
N TYR A 98 -14.13 -12.33 3.45
CA TYR A 98 -13.47 -13.60 3.17
C TYR A 98 -12.04 -13.56 3.73
N SER A 99 -11.43 -14.74 3.96
CA SER A 99 -10.04 -14.83 4.41
C SER A 99 -9.07 -14.49 3.28
N GLU A 100 -8.21 -13.50 3.50
CA GLU A 100 -7.17 -13.11 2.53
C GLU A 100 -5.80 -13.09 3.23
N SER A 101 -4.79 -13.61 2.55
CA SER A 101 -3.41 -13.63 3.05
C SER A 101 -2.44 -13.45 1.90
N VAL A 102 -1.50 -12.52 2.05
CA VAL A 102 -0.47 -12.24 1.05
C VAL A 102 0.91 -12.53 1.63
N GLN A 103 1.79 -13.16 0.84
CA GLN A 103 3.12 -13.54 1.25
C GLN A 103 4.06 -12.34 1.19
N ILE A 104 4.80 -12.10 2.26
CA ILE A 104 5.77 -11.02 2.35
C ILE A 104 6.98 -11.35 1.48
N LYS A 105 7.33 -10.42 0.58
CA LYS A 105 8.56 -10.44 -0.23
C LYS A 105 9.61 -9.46 0.28
N LEU A 106 9.18 -8.39 0.94
CA LEU A 106 10.02 -7.40 1.60
C LEU A 106 9.37 -6.98 2.91
N ASN A 107 10.13 -6.92 4.01
CA ASN A 107 9.66 -6.34 5.26
C ASN A 107 10.80 -5.60 5.98
N LYS A 108 10.71 -4.28 5.99
CA LYS A 108 11.56 -3.33 6.71
C LYS A 108 10.81 -2.63 7.85
N LEU A 109 9.57 -3.05 8.15
CA LEU A 109 8.77 -2.48 9.25
C LEU A 109 9.31 -2.91 10.63
N GLN A 110 10.07 -4.02 10.69
CA GLN A 110 10.64 -4.58 11.92
C GLN A 110 12.11 -4.19 12.14
N GLU A 111 12.72 -3.41 11.25
CA GLU A 111 14.12 -2.98 11.36
C GLU A 111 14.33 -1.68 12.17
N TYR A 112 13.29 -1.19 12.87
CA TYR A 112 13.34 0.03 13.71
C TYR A 112 12.81 -0.21 15.12
#